data_AF-A0A7Z8PEN1-F1
#
_entry.id   AF-A0A7Z8PEN1-F1
#
_cell.length_a   1.000
_cell.length_b   1.000
_cell.length_c   1.000
_cell.angle_alpha   90.00
_cell.angle_beta   90.00
_cell.angle_gamma   90.00
#
_symmetry.space_group_name_H-M   'P 1'
#
loop_
_entity.id
_entity.type
_entity.pdbx_description
1 polymer ?
#
loop_
_entity_poly.entity_id
_entity_poly.type
_entity_poly.pdbx_seq_one_letter_code
_entity_poly.pdbx_strand_id
1 'polypeptide(L)'
;MQSTPQQELRLRVLSTDAAHHPRSGFGIDDVHHLISLPCLPKPGKRRGRRIDVSKPVQIVDLFSGPGGLGEGFSSCRRSDGSRAYAIAVSIEKDPAAHKTLRLRAFLRQFNEYPQEYYSWIAGKHECPDWKELYPRQWKAAENEALCAELGKPEAASLLSERISATRRLAGDRTLLIGGPPCQAYSLAGRSRNAGIKDYRPKNDDRHFLYREYCRVLRAMSPAV
;
A
#
# COMPACT_ATOMS: atom_id res chain seq x y z
N MET A 1 -14.61 55.10 13.69
CA MET A 1 -15.45 55.60 14.81
C MET A 1 -16.36 54.42 15.17
N GLN A 2 -16.34 53.76 16.32
CA GLN A 2 -15.91 54.03 17.71
C GLN A 2 -15.46 52.67 18.33
N SER A 3 -14.25 52.57 18.87
CA SER A 3 -13.90 52.42 20.31
C SER A 3 -14.23 51.07 20.99
N THR A 4 -13.16 50.34 21.34
CA THR A 4 -13.04 49.24 22.33
C THR A 4 -13.34 49.72 23.77
N PRO A 5 -13.46 48.81 24.77
CA PRO A 5 -12.27 48.44 25.56
C PRO A 5 -12.20 46.97 26.01
N GLN A 6 -10.97 46.56 26.29
CA GLN A 6 -10.55 45.34 27.00
C GLN A 6 -10.96 45.35 28.47
N GLN A 7 -11.04 44.17 29.09
CA GLN A 7 -10.69 44.00 30.51
C GLN A 7 -10.21 42.58 30.82
N GLU A 8 -8.96 42.48 31.28
CA GLU A 8 -8.36 41.37 32.02
C GLU A 8 -9.08 41.15 33.36
N LEU A 9 -9.07 39.91 33.87
CA LEU A 9 -8.95 39.70 35.32
C LEU A 9 -8.22 38.38 35.67
N ARG A 10 -7.26 38.53 36.58
CA ARG A 10 -6.33 37.54 37.14
C ARG A 10 -6.96 36.52 38.11
N LEU A 11 -6.32 35.34 38.14
CA LEU A 11 -6.02 34.43 39.26
C LEU A 11 -6.82 34.53 40.58
N ARG A 12 -7.34 33.38 41.04
CA ARG A 12 -7.13 32.90 42.42
C ARG A 12 -7.00 31.38 42.50
N VAL A 13 -5.88 30.99 43.11
CA VAL A 13 -5.56 29.67 43.66
C VAL A 13 -6.44 29.42 44.89
N LEU A 14 -6.96 28.20 45.03
CA LEU A 14 -7.32 27.64 46.33
C LEU A 14 -6.78 26.21 46.41
N SER A 15 -5.82 26.02 47.32
CA SER A 15 -5.41 24.72 47.85
C SER A 15 -6.38 24.27 48.93
N THR A 16 -6.66 22.99 49.01
CA THR A 16 -6.90 22.31 50.30
C THR A 16 -6.30 20.91 50.26
N ASP A 17 -5.53 20.63 51.30
CA ASP A 17 -4.75 19.43 51.57
C ASP A 17 -5.58 18.21 52.04
N ALA A 18 -5.02 17.05 51.70
CA ALA A 18 -4.81 15.83 52.50
C ALA A 18 -5.90 15.20 53.41
N ALA A 19 -6.22 13.93 53.10
CA ALA A 19 -6.31 12.79 54.04
C ALA A 19 -6.27 11.48 53.22
N HIS A 20 -5.13 10.79 53.07
CA HIS A 20 -4.59 9.68 53.88
C HIS A 20 -5.46 8.38 54.01
N HIS A 21 -5.19 7.42 53.09
CA HIS A 21 -5.07 5.94 53.22
C HIS A 21 -6.29 5.07 53.70
N PRO A 22 -6.37 3.75 53.41
CA PRO A 22 -5.31 2.81 52.99
C PRO A 22 -5.64 1.87 51.80
N ARG A 23 -4.69 0.96 51.58
CA ARG A 23 -4.36 0.16 50.40
C ARG A 23 -5.17 -1.15 50.25
N SER A 24 -5.42 -1.53 49.00
CA SER A 24 -5.28 -2.89 48.43
C SER A 24 -5.06 -2.68 46.92
N GLY A 25 -4.00 -3.13 46.26
CA GLY A 25 -3.34 -4.41 46.34
C GLY A 25 -3.73 -5.26 45.12
N PHE A 26 -3.38 -4.81 43.91
CA PHE A 26 -3.38 -5.65 42.70
C PHE A 26 -2.10 -5.40 41.92
N GLY A 27 -1.22 -6.39 41.98
CA GLY A 27 0.11 -6.39 41.39
C GLY A 27 0.08 -6.50 39.87
N ILE A 28 1.10 -5.91 39.27
CA ILE A 28 1.44 -6.05 37.86
C ILE A 28 2.26 -7.34 37.76
N ASP A 29 1.61 -8.50 37.80
CA ASP A 29 2.24 -9.80 37.61
C ASP A 29 1.22 -10.80 37.06
N ASP A 30 0.73 -10.60 35.83
CA ASP A 30 -0.07 -11.61 35.13
C ASP A 30 -0.08 -11.39 33.60
N VAL A 31 1.10 -11.32 32.98
CA VAL A 31 1.25 -11.42 31.52
C VAL A 31 2.34 -12.41 31.11
N HIS A 32 2.56 -13.44 31.95
CA HIS A 32 3.58 -14.48 31.72
C HIS A 32 3.02 -15.88 31.62
N HIS A 33 1.87 -16.09 30.96
CA HIS A 33 1.51 -17.43 30.48
C HIS A 33 0.56 -17.37 29.30
N LEU A 34 1.10 -17.40 28.07
CA LEU A 34 0.55 -18.08 26.87
C LEU A 34 1.18 -17.59 25.55
N ILE A 35 2.50 -17.63 25.37
CA ILE A 35 3.09 -17.73 24.02
C ILE A 35 4.39 -18.56 24.07
N SER A 36 4.26 -19.88 24.20
CA SER A 36 5.31 -20.80 23.74
C SER A 36 5.16 -20.99 22.23
N LEU A 37 5.63 -20.00 21.46
CA LEU A 37 5.89 -20.17 20.03
C LEU A 37 7.26 -20.87 19.90
N PRO A 38 7.40 -21.92 19.07
CA PRO A 38 8.70 -22.53 18.82
C PRO A 38 9.67 -21.47 18.28
N CYS A 39 10.87 -21.46 18.86
CA CYS A 39 11.98 -20.57 18.57
C CYS A 39 12.17 -20.43 17.04
N LEU A 40 11.90 -19.25 16.50
CA LEU A 40 12.08 -18.94 15.10
C LEU A 40 13.57 -18.98 14.72
N PRO A 41 13.93 -19.47 13.53
CA PRO A 41 15.30 -19.36 13.03
C PRO A 41 15.66 -17.88 12.91
N LYS A 42 16.79 -17.49 13.52
CA LYS A 42 17.34 -16.14 13.43
C LYS A 42 17.53 -15.75 11.96
N PRO A 43 17.27 -14.47 11.57
CA PRO A 43 17.55 -14.02 10.21
C PRO A 43 19.02 -14.27 9.89
N GLY A 44 19.28 -15.15 8.91
CA GLY A 44 20.62 -15.49 8.47
C GLY A 44 21.37 -14.23 8.03
N LYS A 45 22.65 -14.14 8.40
CA LYS A 45 23.55 -13.04 8.00
C LYS A 45 23.43 -12.79 6.49
N ARG A 46 22.84 -11.65 6.11
CA ARG A 46 22.79 -11.21 4.71
C ARG A 46 24.22 -10.99 4.23
N ARG A 47 24.75 -11.90 3.40
CA ARG A 47 26.02 -11.69 2.70
C ARG A 47 25.84 -10.44 1.83
N GLY A 48 26.72 -9.46 2.01
CA GLY A 48 26.69 -8.18 1.30
C GLY A 48 26.77 -8.39 -0.21
N ARG A 49 25.61 -8.43 -0.86
CA ARG A 49 25.51 -8.43 -2.32
C ARG A 49 25.59 -6.97 -2.76
N ARG A 50 26.62 -6.63 -3.54
CA ARG A 50 26.85 -5.28 -4.07
C ARG A 50 25.59 -4.82 -4.81
N ILE A 51 24.95 -3.75 -4.35
CA ILE A 51 23.72 -3.22 -4.95
C ILE A 51 24.10 -2.56 -6.27
N ASP A 52 23.68 -3.15 -7.39
CA ASP A 52 23.78 -2.50 -8.70
C ASP A 52 22.79 -1.33 -8.74
N VAL A 53 23.30 -0.10 -8.57
CA VAL A 53 22.50 1.14 -8.49
C VAL A 53 21.98 1.63 -9.85
N SER A 54 22.47 1.05 -10.97
CA SER A 54 22.09 1.47 -12.32
C SER A 54 20.66 1.07 -12.70
N LYS A 55 20.11 0.01 -12.10
CA LYS A 55 18.77 -0.50 -12.41
C LYS A 55 17.65 0.26 -11.67
N PRO A 56 16.39 0.24 -12.15
CA PRO A 56 15.27 0.77 -11.38
C PRO A 56 14.94 -0.12 -10.17
N VAL A 57 14.47 0.50 -9.08
CA VAL A 57 13.84 -0.22 -7.96
C VAL A 57 12.52 -0.80 -8.46
N GLN A 58 12.29 -2.09 -8.20
CA GLN A 58 11.09 -2.78 -8.65
C GLN A 58 9.96 -2.66 -7.64
N ILE A 59 8.80 -2.23 -8.10
CA ILE A 59 7.63 -2.00 -7.26
C ILE A 59 6.64 -3.15 -7.39
N VAL A 60 6.16 -3.63 -6.25
CA VAL A 60 4.93 -4.43 -6.14
C VAL A 60 3.88 -3.52 -5.54
N ASP A 61 2.81 -3.27 -6.29
CA ASP A 61 1.73 -2.35 -5.92
C ASP A 61 0.47 -3.17 -5.59
N LEU A 62 0.00 -3.08 -4.35
CA LEU A 62 -1.17 -3.82 -3.88
C LEU A 62 -2.31 -2.86 -3.59
N PHE A 63 -3.55 -3.24 -3.93
CA PHE A 63 -4.71 -2.35 -3.77
C PHE A 63 -4.53 -1.04 -4.56
N SER A 64 -4.09 -1.19 -5.81
CA SER A 64 -3.54 -0.11 -6.62
C SER A 64 -4.56 0.95 -7.01
N GLY A 65 -5.85 0.63 -6.93
CA GLY A 65 -6.93 1.46 -7.45
C GLY A 65 -6.65 1.82 -8.92
N PRO A 66 -6.90 3.07 -9.34
CA PRO A 66 -6.57 3.52 -10.69
C PRO A 66 -5.06 3.81 -10.90
N GLY A 67 -4.18 3.53 -9.93
CA GLY A 67 -2.72 3.59 -10.09
C GLY A 67 -2.04 4.92 -9.78
N GLY A 68 -2.71 5.87 -9.12
CA GLY A 68 -2.14 7.21 -8.88
C GLY A 68 -0.81 7.22 -8.13
N LEU A 69 -0.63 6.34 -7.13
CA LEU A 69 0.63 6.22 -6.40
C LEU A 69 1.74 5.64 -7.28
N GLY A 70 1.44 4.59 -8.05
CA GLY A 70 2.37 3.99 -9.01
C GLY A 70 2.82 4.96 -10.10
N GLU A 71 1.93 5.83 -10.58
CA GLU A 71 2.27 6.91 -11.52
C GLU A 71 3.30 7.87 -10.92
N GLY A 72 3.10 8.29 -9.66
CA GLY A 72 4.04 9.14 -8.95
C GLY A 72 5.45 8.54 -8.97
N PHE A 73 5.62 7.28 -8.58
CA PHE A 73 6.91 6.59 -8.64
C PHE A 73 7.46 6.44 -10.06
N SER A 74 6.60 6.14 -11.04
CA SER A 74 7.01 5.96 -12.44
C SER A 74 7.50 7.25 -13.09
N SER A 75 7.05 8.40 -12.60
CA SER A 75 7.51 9.73 -13.04
C SER A 75 8.92 10.07 -12.53
N CYS A 76 9.36 9.49 -11.40
CA CYS A 76 10.64 9.81 -10.81
C CYS A 76 11.82 9.40 -11.72
N ARG A 77 12.70 10.36 -12.00
CA ARG A 77 13.92 10.17 -12.77
C ARG A 77 15.15 10.27 -11.86
N ARG A 78 16.21 9.55 -12.22
CA ARG A 78 17.55 9.72 -11.67
C ARG A 78 18.23 10.93 -12.31
N SER A 79 19.37 11.33 -11.77
CA SER A 79 20.20 12.41 -12.30
C SER A 79 20.66 12.19 -13.74
N ASP A 80 20.78 10.92 -14.17
CA ASP A 80 21.13 10.54 -15.55
C ASP A 80 19.91 10.46 -16.49
N GLY A 81 18.73 10.87 -16.03
CA GLY A 81 17.48 10.82 -16.80
C GLY A 81 16.83 9.42 -16.86
N SER A 82 17.45 8.37 -16.32
CA SER A 82 16.86 7.04 -16.27
C SER A 82 15.73 6.94 -15.24
N ARG A 83 14.84 5.95 -15.39
CA ARG A 83 13.72 5.74 -14.46
C ARG A 83 14.21 5.27 -13.09
N ALA A 84 13.87 5.99 -12.02
CA ALA A 84 14.23 5.59 -10.67
C ALA A 84 13.53 4.29 -10.23
N TYR A 85 12.26 4.13 -10.63
CA TYR A 85 11.40 3.01 -10.27
C TYR A 85 10.78 2.37 -11.51
N ALA A 86 10.40 1.10 -11.39
CA ALA A 86 9.62 0.38 -12.37
C ALA A 86 8.61 -0.52 -11.66
N ILE A 87 7.36 -0.50 -12.11
CA ILE A 87 6.31 -1.36 -11.55
C ILE A 87 6.46 -2.76 -12.15
N ALA A 88 6.65 -3.74 -11.30
CA ALA A 88 6.71 -5.14 -11.72
C ALA A 88 5.30 -5.75 -11.81
N VAL A 89 4.43 -5.36 -10.88
CA VAL A 89 3.04 -5.79 -10.81
C VAL A 89 2.19 -4.86 -9.96
N SER A 90 0.95 -4.65 -10.39
CA SER A 90 -0.12 -3.96 -9.67
C SER A 90 -1.34 -4.86 -9.55
N ILE A 91 -1.94 -4.95 -8.37
CA ILE A 91 -3.16 -5.71 -8.10
C ILE A 91 -4.31 -4.78 -7.76
N GLU A 92 -5.38 -4.86 -8.54
CA GLU A 92 -6.64 -4.18 -8.25
C GLU A 92 -7.81 -5.13 -8.51
N LYS A 93 -8.81 -5.14 -7.63
CA LYS A 93 -9.98 -6.03 -7.75
C LYS A 93 -11.16 -5.38 -8.47
N ASP A 94 -11.30 -4.06 -8.37
CA ASP A 94 -12.36 -3.32 -9.01
C ASP A 94 -12.11 -3.22 -10.53
N PRO A 95 -12.99 -3.77 -11.37
CA PRO A 95 -12.77 -3.78 -12.82
C PRO A 95 -12.71 -2.39 -13.45
N ALA A 96 -13.38 -1.38 -12.88
CA ALA A 96 -13.36 -0.03 -13.43
C ALA A 96 -12.01 0.65 -13.15
N ALA A 97 -11.53 0.58 -11.91
CA ALA A 97 -10.22 1.06 -11.51
C ALA A 97 -9.09 0.31 -12.26
N HIS A 98 -9.21 -1.01 -12.42
CA HIS A 98 -8.29 -1.83 -13.19
C HIS A 98 -8.19 -1.38 -14.66
N LYS A 99 -9.31 -1.05 -15.32
CA LYS A 99 -9.30 -0.52 -16.70
C LYS A 99 -8.43 0.74 -16.80
N THR A 100 -8.58 1.68 -15.86
CA THR A 100 -7.75 2.89 -15.81
C THR A 100 -6.28 2.56 -15.53
N LEU A 101 -6.02 1.69 -14.55
CA LEU A 101 -4.67 1.23 -14.20
C LEU A 101 -3.95 0.60 -15.40
N ARG A 102 -4.61 -0.29 -16.13
CA ARG A 102 -4.06 -0.94 -17.33
C ARG A 102 -3.82 0.04 -18.47
N LEU A 103 -4.77 0.95 -18.75
CA LEU A 103 -4.59 1.98 -19.77
C LEU A 103 -3.38 2.85 -19.44
N ARG A 104 -3.20 3.24 -18.18
CA ARG A 104 -2.04 4.00 -17.72
C ARG A 104 -0.74 3.21 -17.88
N ALA A 105 -0.71 1.94 -17.45
CA ALA A 105 0.45 1.05 -17.64
C ALA A 105 0.83 0.89 -19.13
N PHE A 106 -0.17 0.84 -20.01
CA PHE A 106 -0.01 0.83 -21.46
C PHE A 106 0.61 2.14 -21.97
N LEU A 107 0.06 3.29 -21.61
CA LEU A 107 0.56 4.59 -22.08
C LEU A 107 2.01 4.86 -21.63
N ARG A 108 2.41 4.38 -20.44
CA ARG A 108 3.80 4.47 -19.96
C ARG A 108 4.81 3.66 -20.78
N GLN A 109 4.36 2.79 -21.69
CA GLN A 109 5.27 2.08 -22.61
C GLN A 109 5.84 2.99 -23.71
N PHE A 110 5.30 4.20 -23.86
CA PHE A 110 5.71 5.15 -24.89
C PHE A 110 6.41 6.37 -24.27
N ASN A 111 7.33 6.97 -25.03
CA ASN A 111 7.92 8.26 -24.66
C ASN A 111 6.91 9.41 -24.84
N GLU A 112 6.11 9.32 -25.89
CA GLU A 112 4.97 10.18 -26.20
C GLU A 112 3.77 9.29 -26.48
N TYR A 113 2.58 9.68 -26.02
CA TYR A 113 1.40 8.84 -26.17
C TYR A 113 0.95 8.69 -27.63
N PRO A 114 0.35 7.55 -28.00
CA PRO A 114 -0.17 7.31 -29.35
C PRO A 114 -1.14 8.39 -29.81
N GLN A 115 -1.14 8.71 -31.11
CA GLN A 115 -2.03 9.72 -31.67
C GLN A 115 -3.51 9.31 -31.54
N GLU A 116 -3.78 8.02 -31.64
CA GLU A 116 -5.09 7.38 -31.45
C GLU A 116 -5.64 7.65 -30.05
N TYR A 117 -4.77 7.75 -29.04
CA TYR A 117 -5.18 8.11 -27.68
C TYR A 117 -5.67 9.56 -27.64
N TYR A 118 -4.93 10.50 -28.24
CA TYR A 118 -5.36 11.91 -28.31
C TYR A 118 -6.65 12.09 -29.10
N SER A 119 -6.77 11.39 -30.22
CA SER A 119 -7.97 11.37 -31.06
C SER A 119 -9.20 10.84 -30.32
N TRP A 120 -9.03 9.78 -29.53
CA TRP A 120 -10.11 9.20 -28.71
C TRP A 120 -10.55 10.14 -27.58
N ILE A 121 -9.62 10.67 -26.78
CA ILE A 121 -9.99 11.56 -25.66
C ILE A 121 -10.54 12.91 -26.14
N ALA A 122 -10.20 13.32 -27.36
CA ALA A 122 -10.79 14.50 -28.01
C ALA A 122 -12.20 14.22 -28.58
N GLY A 123 -12.73 13.00 -28.45
CA GLY A 123 -14.04 12.62 -28.95
C GLY A 123 -14.14 12.50 -30.48
N LYS A 124 -13.00 12.47 -31.19
CA LYS A 124 -12.97 12.38 -32.66
C LYS A 124 -13.23 10.96 -33.17
N HIS A 125 -12.94 9.96 -32.35
CA HIS A 125 -13.10 8.54 -32.65
C HIS A 125 -13.55 7.77 -31.41
N GLU A 126 -14.12 6.58 -31.61
CA GLU A 126 -14.40 5.63 -30.53
C GLU A 126 -13.11 5.11 -29.86
N CYS A 127 -13.25 4.39 -28.74
CA CYS A 127 -12.12 3.81 -28.04
C CYS A 127 -11.37 2.82 -28.97
N PRO A 128 -10.08 3.03 -29.25
CA PRO A 128 -9.31 2.11 -30.07
C PRO A 128 -9.18 0.74 -29.43
N ASP A 129 -9.08 -0.31 -30.25
CA ASP A 129 -8.64 -1.62 -29.80
C ASP A 129 -7.11 -1.59 -29.63
N TRP A 130 -6.67 -1.27 -28.41
CA TRP A 130 -5.25 -1.21 -28.05
C TRP A 130 -4.53 -2.55 -28.20
N LYS A 131 -5.24 -3.67 -28.06
CA LYS A 131 -4.66 -5.01 -28.17
C LYS A 131 -4.33 -5.33 -29.63
N GLU A 132 -5.17 -4.89 -30.55
CA GLU A 132 -4.94 -5.03 -31.98
C GLU A 132 -3.86 -4.05 -32.49
N LEU A 133 -3.96 -2.78 -32.12
CA LEU A 133 -3.05 -1.74 -32.61
C LEU A 133 -1.64 -1.83 -32.01
N TYR A 134 -1.54 -2.16 -30.72
CA TYR A 134 -0.29 -2.16 -29.97
C TYR A 134 -0.13 -3.43 -29.12
N PRO A 135 -0.09 -4.63 -29.73
CA PRO A 135 -0.17 -5.90 -29.01
C PRO A 135 0.97 -6.08 -28.00
N ARG A 136 2.18 -5.59 -28.31
CA ARG A 136 3.34 -5.71 -27.41
C ARG A 136 3.18 -4.87 -26.14
N GLN A 137 2.85 -3.59 -26.30
CA GLN A 137 2.68 -2.64 -25.20
C GLN A 137 1.44 -2.98 -24.37
N TRP A 138 0.36 -3.40 -25.04
CA TRP A 138 -0.84 -3.86 -24.36
C TRP A 138 -0.57 -5.12 -23.54
N LYS A 139 0.18 -6.09 -24.09
CA LYS A 139 0.57 -7.29 -23.35
C LYS A 139 1.47 -6.96 -22.16
N ALA A 140 2.38 -5.99 -22.30
CA ALA A 140 3.17 -5.50 -21.17
C ALA A 140 2.30 -4.91 -20.06
N ALA A 141 1.28 -4.13 -20.42
CA ALA A 141 0.31 -3.57 -19.49
C ALA A 141 -0.55 -4.65 -18.81
N GLU A 142 -0.98 -5.69 -19.54
CA GLU A 142 -1.70 -6.84 -18.97
C GLU A 142 -0.83 -7.65 -18.00
N ASN A 143 0.46 -7.77 -18.28
CA ASN A 143 1.40 -8.47 -17.40
C ASN A 143 1.74 -7.66 -16.14
N GLU A 144 1.56 -6.34 -16.17
CA GLU A 144 1.76 -5.44 -15.04
C GLU A 144 0.49 -5.30 -14.19
N ALA A 145 -0.63 -4.91 -14.80
CA ALA A 145 -1.88 -4.58 -14.13
C ALA A 145 -2.84 -5.78 -14.12
N LEU A 146 -2.98 -6.43 -12.97
CA LEU A 146 -3.79 -7.63 -12.80
C LEU A 146 -5.12 -7.30 -12.12
N CYS A 147 -6.22 -7.71 -12.76
CA CYS A 147 -7.56 -7.62 -12.19
C CYS A 147 -7.78 -8.82 -11.26
N ALA A 148 -7.41 -8.68 -9.99
CA ALA A 148 -7.44 -9.78 -9.03
C ALA A 148 -7.70 -9.27 -7.61
N GLU A 149 -8.32 -10.11 -6.78
CA GLU A 149 -8.51 -9.83 -5.36
C GLU A 149 -7.39 -10.46 -4.53
N LEU A 150 -6.70 -9.63 -3.74
CA LEU A 150 -5.65 -10.10 -2.85
C LEU A 150 -6.23 -11.12 -1.84
N GLY A 151 -5.53 -12.23 -1.65
CA GLY A 151 -5.93 -13.30 -0.75
C GLY A 151 -6.76 -14.42 -1.37
N LYS A 152 -7.15 -14.29 -2.65
CA LYS A 152 -7.63 -15.43 -3.43
C LYS A 152 -6.45 -16.32 -3.86
N PRO A 153 -6.63 -17.66 -3.92
CA PRO A 153 -5.55 -18.60 -4.28
C PRO A 153 -4.86 -18.27 -5.62
N GLU A 154 -5.64 -17.86 -6.61
CA GLU A 154 -5.17 -17.54 -7.96
C GLU A 154 -4.26 -16.30 -7.93
N ALA A 155 -4.69 -15.25 -7.23
CA ALA A 155 -3.91 -14.04 -7.02
C ALA A 155 -2.64 -14.32 -6.22
N ALA A 156 -2.71 -15.18 -5.21
CA ALA A 156 -1.58 -15.55 -4.37
C ALA A 156 -0.49 -16.29 -5.16
N SER A 157 -0.88 -17.23 -6.04
CA SER A 157 0.06 -17.96 -6.89
C SER A 157 0.78 -17.01 -7.85
N LEU A 158 0.00 -16.19 -8.58
CA LEU A 158 0.51 -15.23 -9.55
C LEU A 158 1.44 -14.19 -8.91
N LEU A 159 1.07 -13.64 -7.75
CA LEU A 159 1.92 -12.74 -6.99
C LEU A 159 3.22 -13.41 -6.54
N SER A 160 3.17 -14.65 -6.07
CA SER A 160 4.36 -15.37 -5.60
C SER A 160 5.36 -15.62 -6.72
N GLU A 161 4.87 -16.01 -7.90
CA GLU A 161 5.70 -16.14 -9.11
C GLU A 161 6.34 -14.80 -9.48
N ARG A 162 5.53 -13.74 -9.51
CA ARG A 162 5.97 -12.41 -9.91
C ARG A 162 6.99 -11.81 -8.94
N ILE A 163 6.76 -11.91 -7.64
CA ILE A 163 7.71 -11.51 -6.58
C ILE A 163 9.03 -12.27 -6.74
N SER A 164 8.96 -13.59 -6.99
CA SER A 164 10.15 -14.42 -7.18
C SER A 164 10.95 -13.99 -8.42
N ALA A 165 10.28 -13.72 -9.54
CA ALA A 165 10.90 -13.20 -10.75
C ALA A 165 11.54 -11.83 -10.52
N THR A 166 10.83 -10.92 -9.85
CA THR A 166 11.30 -9.58 -9.50
C THR A 166 12.55 -9.64 -8.62
N ARG A 167 12.57 -10.49 -7.59
CA ARG A 167 13.74 -10.69 -6.71
C ARG A 167 14.93 -11.27 -7.46
N ARG A 168 14.72 -12.18 -8.43
CA ARG A 168 15.81 -12.69 -9.28
C ARG A 168 16.43 -11.57 -10.14
N LEU A 169 15.60 -10.65 -10.65
CA LEU A 169 16.04 -9.57 -11.53
C LEU A 169 16.69 -8.39 -10.78
N ALA A 170 16.11 -7.99 -9.65
CA ALA A 170 16.48 -6.77 -8.92
C ALA A 170 17.15 -7.01 -7.56
N GLY A 171 17.23 -8.25 -7.10
CA GLY A 171 17.75 -8.58 -5.77
C GLY A 171 16.90 -7.96 -4.67
N ASP A 172 17.56 -7.25 -3.76
CA ASP A 172 16.94 -6.57 -2.63
C ASP A 172 16.35 -5.19 -3.01
N ARG A 173 16.48 -4.75 -4.27
CA ARG A 173 15.96 -3.45 -4.74
C ARG A 173 14.47 -3.52 -5.08
N THR A 174 13.67 -3.95 -4.11
CA THR A 174 12.22 -4.05 -4.22
C THR A 174 11.54 -3.12 -3.23
N LEU A 175 10.37 -2.60 -3.63
CA LEU A 175 9.52 -1.71 -2.85
C LEU A 175 8.09 -2.23 -2.89
N LEU A 176 7.43 -2.34 -1.73
CA LEU A 176 6.00 -2.65 -1.65
C LEU A 176 5.24 -1.34 -1.47
N ILE A 177 4.26 -1.07 -2.32
CA ILE A 177 3.38 0.09 -2.16
C ILE A 177 1.92 -0.34 -2.06
N GLY A 178 1.10 0.63 -1.65
CA GLY A 178 -0.32 0.45 -1.47
C GLY A 178 -0.69 -0.08 -0.09
N GLY A 179 -1.94 0.18 0.31
CA GLY A 179 -2.41 -0.06 1.66
C GLY A 179 -3.71 -0.84 1.64
N PRO A 180 -3.88 -1.86 2.52
CA PRO A 180 -5.16 -2.53 2.65
C PRO A 180 -6.25 -1.53 3.06
N PRO A 181 -7.51 -1.74 2.67
CA PRO A 181 -8.60 -0.79 2.92
C PRO A 181 -8.67 -0.40 4.39
N CYS A 182 -8.46 0.90 4.66
CA CYS A 182 -8.27 1.51 5.99
C CYS A 182 -9.55 1.54 6.86
N GLN A 183 -10.66 0.96 6.38
CA GLN A 183 -11.97 1.02 7.04
C GLN A 183 -12.06 0.20 8.34
N ALA A 184 -11.14 -0.75 8.58
CA ALA A 184 -11.11 -1.55 9.81
C ALA A 184 -10.22 -0.95 10.93
N TYR A 185 -9.26 -0.07 10.60
CA TYR A 185 -8.21 0.35 11.54
C TYR A 185 -8.05 1.87 11.71
N SER A 186 -8.67 2.70 10.87
CA SER A 186 -8.75 4.16 11.11
C SER A 186 -9.65 4.46 12.31
N LEU A 187 -9.33 5.51 13.07
CA LEU A 187 -10.16 6.01 14.19
C LEU A 187 -11.60 6.31 13.71
N ALA A 188 -11.76 6.87 12.51
CA ALA A 188 -13.06 7.14 11.90
C ALA A 188 -13.83 5.86 11.52
N GLY A 189 -13.14 4.81 11.05
CA GLY A 189 -13.74 3.50 10.78
C GLY A 189 -14.14 2.76 12.06
N ARG A 190 -13.32 2.86 13.11
CA ARG A 190 -13.63 2.30 14.43
C ARG A 190 -14.85 2.95 15.07
N SER A 191 -15.00 4.27 15.03
CA SER A 191 -16.20 4.95 15.56
C SER A 191 -17.50 4.54 14.85
N ARG A 192 -17.45 4.25 13.54
CA ARG A 192 -18.63 3.76 12.79
C ARG A 192 -18.92 2.28 13.07
N ASN A 193 -17.89 1.45 13.19
CA ASN A 193 -18.05 0.01 13.49
C ASN A 193 -18.45 -0.24 14.96
N ALA A 194 -18.15 0.68 15.88
CA ALA A 194 -18.54 0.60 17.30
C ALA A 194 -20.07 0.73 17.52
N GLY A 195 -20.83 1.19 16.53
CA GLY A 195 -22.29 1.27 16.58
C GLY A 195 -23.03 0.00 16.16
N ILE A 196 -22.32 -1.05 15.71
CA ILE A 196 -22.92 -2.31 15.25
C ILE A 196 -22.90 -3.31 16.41
N LYS A 197 -24.07 -3.67 16.92
CA LYS A 197 -24.26 -4.46 18.16
C LYS A 197 -23.59 -5.85 18.18
N ASP A 198 -23.12 -6.36 17.04
CA ASP A 198 -22.49 -7.69 16.92
C ASP A 198 -21.18 -7.69 16.10
N TYR A 199 -20.48 -6.55 16.00
CA TYR A 199 -19.22 -6.50 15.24
C TYR A 199 -18.13 -7.37 15.87
N ARG A 200 -17.79 -8.48 15.20
CA ARG A 200 -16.64 -9.33 15.52
C ARG A 200 -15.50 -9.05 14.53
N PRO A 201 -14.39 -8.40 14.96
CA PRO A 201 -13.23 -8.14 14.11
C PRO A 201 -12.63 -9.40 13.45
N LYS A 202 -12.84 -10.57 14.07
CA LYS A 202 -12.36 -11.87 13.59
C LYS A 202 -13.09 -12.39 12.35
N ASN A 203 -14.30 -11.90 12.07
CA ASN A 203 -15.13 -12.31 10.93
C ASN A 203 -15.11 -11.26 9.80
N ASP A 204 -14.20 -10.30 9.88
CA ASP A 204 -14.11 -9.19 8.95
C ASP A 204 -13.09 -9.51 7.84
N ASP A 205 -13.54 -9.57 6.59
CA ASP A 205 -12.69 -9.80 5.42
C ASP A 205 -11.51 -8.80 5.34
N ARG A 206 -11.65 -7.62 5.97
CA ARG A 206 -10.59 -6.60 6.05
C ARG A 206 -9.41 -7.05 6.94
N HIS A 207 -9.66 -7.87 7.96
CA HIS A 207 -8.59 -8.47 8.76
C HIS A 207 -7.80 -9.51 7.95
N PHE A 208 -8.50 -10.25 7.09
CA PHE A 208 -7.87 -11.20 6.16
C PHE A 208 -6.96 -10.48 5.14
N LEU A 209 -7.44 -9.41 4.52
CA LEU A 209 -6.64 -8.61 3.56
C LEU A 209 -5.35 -8.04 4.19
N TYR A 210 -5.41 -7.61 5.45
CA TYR A 210 -4.22 -7.16 6.18
C TYR A 210 -3.23 -8.30 6.42
N ARG A 211 -3.70 -9.50 6.79
CA ARG A 211 -2.84 -10.68 6.94
C ARG A 211 -2.15 -11.04 5.64
N GLU A 212 -2.86 -10.95 4.52
CA GLU A 212 -2.32 -11.21 3.19
C GLU A 212 -1.30 -10.16 2.77
N TYR A 213 -1.56 -8.88 3.05
CA TYR A 213 -0.55 -7.82 2.89
C TYR A 213 0.74 -8.15 3.67
N CYS A 214 0.62 -8.53 4.95
CA CYS A 214 1.76 -8.95 5.77
C CYS A 214 2.45 -10.24 5.28
N ARG A 215 1.72 -11.14 4.60
CA ARG A 215 2.30 -12.32 3.95
C ARG A 215 3.16 -11.90 2.76
N VAL A 216 2.65 -11.03 1.91
CA VAL A 216 3.40 -10.48 0.76
C VAL A 216 4.63 -9.70 1.22
N LEU A 217 4.49 -8.84 2.23
CA LEU A 217 5.60 -8.08 2.82
C LEU A 217 6.74 -9.00 3.29
N ARG A 218 6.41 -10.07 4.02
CA ARG A 218 7.40 -11.06 4.51
C ARG A 218 8.06 -11.81 3.36
N ALA A 219 7.28 -12.26 2.37
CA ALA A 219 7.80 -13.00 1.22
C ALA A 219 8.74 -12.14 0.35
N MET A 220 8.40 -10.87 0.17
CA MET A 220 9.23 -9.95 -0.60
C MET A 220 10.46 -9.46 0.19
N SER A 221 10.32 -9.27 1.51
CA SER A 221 11.34 -8.66 2.37
C SER A 221 11.94 -7.40 1.74
N PRO A 222 11.09 -6.41 1.37
CA PRO A 222 11.54 -5.24 0.62
C PRO A 222 12.57 -4.41 1.38
N ALA A 223 13.29 -3.60 0.63
CA ALA A 223 14.25 -2.66 1.24
C ALA A 223 13.55 -1.55 2.03
N VAL A 224 12.32 -1.20 1.65
CA VAL A 224 11.46 -0.18 2.27
C VAL A 224 10.02 -0.69 2.30
#